data_AF-A0A431MFC8-F1
#
_entry.id   AF-A0A431MFC8-F1
#
_cell.length_a   1.000
_cell.length_b   1.000
_cell.length_c   1.000
_cell.angle_alpha   90.00
_cell.angle_beta   90.00
_cell.angle_gamma   90.00
#
_symmetry.space_group_name_H-M   'P 1'
#
loop_
_entity.id
_entity.type
_entity.pdbx_description
1 polymer ?
#
loop_
_entity_poly.entity_id
_entity_poly.type
_entity_poly.pdbx_seq_one_letter_code
_entity_poly.pdbx_strand_id
1 'polypeptide(L)'
;MSHWNERRIPDDICYLRQAHLFQKLGVAGLNTDARLDTDKYFRGMAEQLGHPEWATDHLYICHVYKSNAGKWVLQYPPGTGFLLAFFPEGFQAVPLYMICTGILFGIGLFGIYLAKDWGEVLAATVLGGFALYLMINPTKVSYSSAPTMVLTALTGLATARFFREADLRRIGASGILVAVLLGLMVNFRIPNLLLCAGYFSVFLFFFLKTRDIRVVLSGAVFAVFCLLGMSPTLIANTINAGSPFSTTYGNIDVVAPVFSPEIAWFYIFDNQGVLMIVSLIWMGWMLSSEPGPGTTRIVILTTVNLLVSAAFFFTHPISSAYYMMPVAMLSVWTLLFNRLIWSRKPVAAAI
;
A
#
# COMPACT_ATOMS: atom_id res chain seq x y z
N MET A 1 12.31 7.50 -28.64
CA MET A 1 11.66 8.36 -27.64
C MET A 1 10.29 7.78 -27.38
N SER A 2 9.99 7.28 -26.18
CA SER A 2 8.65 6.73 -25.91
C SER A 2 7.64 7.86 -25.96
N HIS A 3 6.60 7.75 -26.79
CA HIS A 3 5.50 8.70 -26.80
C HIS A 3 4.88 8.76 -25.39
N TRP A 4 4.98 9.93 -24.79
CA TRP A 4 4.37 10.23 -23.50
C TRP A 4 2.85 10.30 -23.71
N ASN A 5 2.13 9.29 -23.25
CA ASN A 5 0.68 9.31 -23.20
C ASN A 5 0.25 9.28 -21.73
N GLU A 6 -0.38 10.36 -21.27
CA GLU A 6 -0.90 10.46 -19.90
C GLU A 6 -2.03 9.47 -19.66
N ARG A 7 -2.71 9.04 -20.73
CA ARG A 7 -3.89 8.21 -20.66
C ARG A 7 -3.55 6.75 -20.40
N ARG A 8 -4.10 6.21 -19.31
CA ARG A 8 -4.01 4.80 -18.93
C ARG A 8 -5.41 4.21 -19.01
N ILE A 9 -5.67 3.55 -20.13
CA ILE A 9 -7.02 3.12 -20.55
C ILE A 9 -7.84 2.48 -19.42
N PRO A 10 -7.31 1.58 -18.56
CA PRO A 10 -8.08 1.08 -17.41
C PRO A 10 -8.20 2.13 -16.30
N ASP A 11 -7.10 2.63 -15.75
CA ASP A 11 -7.08 3.50 -14.57
C ASP A 11 -7.85 4.82 -14.76
N ASP A 12 -7.82 5.38 -15.97
CA ASP A 12 -8.58 6.58 -16.33
C ASP A 12 -10.08 6.33 -16.23
N ILE A 13 -10.54 5.18 -16.74
CA ILE A 13 -11.96 4.84 -16.69
C ILE A 13 -12.36 4.46 -15.27
N CYS A 14 -11.58 3.63 -14.58
CA CYS A 14 -12.00 3.12 -13.28
C CYS A 14 -11.91 4.19 -12.18
N TYR A 15 -10.72 4.78 -11.98
CA TYR A 15 -10.47 5.67 -10.84
C TYR A 15 -11.00 7.08 -11.06
N LEU A 16 -10.96 7.62 -12.28
CA LEU A 16 -11.55 8.94 -12.52
C LEU A 16 -13.07 8.90 -12.48
N ARG A 17 -13.70 7.78 -12.86
CA ARG A 17 -15.13 7.57 -12.62
C ARG A 17 -15.44 7.61 -11.13
N GLN A 18 -14.67 6.89 -10.32
CA GLN A 18 -14.86 6.91 -8.87
C GLN A 18 -14.63 8.32 -8.28
N ALA A 19 -13.61 9.05 -8.75
CA ALA A 19 -13.34 10.42 -8.35
C ALA A 19 -14.50 11.35 -8.68
N HIS A 20 -15.04 11.24 -9.89
CA HIS A 20 -16.19 12.01 -10.34
C HIS A 20 -17.44 11.76 -9.48
N LEU A 21 -17.70 10.50 -9.10
CA LEU A 21 -18.79 10.18 -8.17
C LEU A 21 -18.61 10.87 -6.81
N PHE A 22 -17.39 10.90 -6.27
CA PHE A 22 -17.09 11.67 -5.04
C PHE A 22 -17.26 13.18 -5.22
N GLN A 23 -16.89 13.73 -6.37
CA GLN A 23 -17.04 15.16 -6.66
C GLN A 23 -18.51 15.59 -6.76
N LYS A 24 -19.35 14.75 -7.36
CA LYS A 24 -20.79 15.03 -7.54
C LYS A 24 -21.62 14.72 -6.30
N LEU A 25 -21.32 13.60 -5.63
CA LEU A 25 -22.19 13.03 -4.59
C LEU A 25 -21.58 13.10 -3.18
N GLY A 26 -20.36 13.63 -3.03
CA GLY A 26 -19.64 13.62 -1.77
C GLY A 26 -19.44 12.19 -1.26
N VAL A 27 -19.70 11.93 0.02
CA VAL A 27 -19.56 10.59 0.64
C VAL A 27 -20.46 9.53 -0.04
N ALA A 28 -21.59 9.94 -0.63
CA ALA A 28 -22.44 9.00 -1.38
C ALA A 28 -21.77 8.46 -2.65
N GLY A 29 -20.62 9.03 -3.07
CA GLY A 29 -19.75 8.48 -4.11
C GLY A 29 -19.12 7.12 -3.78
N LEU A 30 -19.28 6.62 -2.54
CA LEU A 30 -18.97 5.23 -2.20
C LEU A 30 -19.90 4.23 -2.92
N ASN A 31 -21.11 4.63 -3.33
CA ASN A 31 -21.97 3.82 -4.18
C ASN A 31 -21.52 3.97 -5.63
N THR A 32 -20.97 2.89 -6.20
CA THR A 32 -20.36 2.90 -7.54
C THR A 32 -21.24 2.24 -8.59
N ASP A 33 -22.56 2.23 -8.38
CA ASP A 33 -23.53 1.73 -9.35
C ASP A 33 -23.37 2.46 -10.69
N ALA A 34 -23.18 1.69 -11.77
CA ALA A 34 -23.06 2.20 -13.13
C ALA A 34 -24.27 3.07 -13.53
N ARG A 35 -25.45 2.83 -12.95
CA ARG A 35 -26.67 3.63 -13.19
C ARG A 35 -26.56 5.08 -12.73
N LEU A 36 -25.58 5.41 -11.87
CA LEU A 36 -25.34 6.77 -11.41
C LEU A 36 -24.61 7.63 -12.46
N ASP A 37 -24.54 7.23 -13.73
CA ASP A 37 -23.99 8.02 -14.85
C ASP A 37 -24.97 9.08 -15.39
N THR A 38 -25.53 9.87 -14.49
CA THR A 38 -26.62 10.81 -14.80
C THR A 38 -26.21 11.93 -15.76
N ASP A 39 -24.93 12.32 -15.78
CA ASP A 39 -24.37 13.35 -16.67
C ASP A 39 -23.58 12.77 -17.84
N LYS A 40 -23.68 11.45 -18.07
CA LYS A 40 -23.00 10.72 -19.16
C LYS A 40 -21.47 10.82 -19.09
N TYR A 41 -20.89 11.10 -17.92
CA TYR A 41 -19.44 11.17 -17.74
C TYR A 41 -18.74 9.88 -18.16
N PHE A 42 -19.22 8.73 -17.67
CA PHE A 42 -18.61 7.42 -17.96
C PHE A 42 -18.70 7.10 -19.45
N ARG A 43 -19.87 7.32 -20.05
CA ARG A 43 -20.06 7.24 -21.50
C ARG A 43 -19.06 8.10 -22.28
N GLY A 44 -18.98 9.38 -21.94
CA GLY A 44 -18.10 10.33 -22.64
C GLY A 44 -16.63 9.95 -22.52
N MET A 45 -16.20 9.47 -21.34
CA MET A 45 -14.84 9.00 -21.13
C MET A 45 -14.51 7.74 -21.95
N ALA A 46 -15.43 6.77 -22.01
CA ALA A 46 -15.23 5.55 -22.78
C ALA A 46 -15.15 5.83 -24.29
N GLU A 47 -16.00 6.73 -24.82
CA GLU A 47 -15.96 7.19 -26.21
C GLU A 47 -14.62 7.89 -26.51
N GLN A 48 -14.13 8.77 -25.64
CA GLN A 48 -12.84 9.45 -25.78
C GLN A 48 -11.62 8.52 -25.77
N LEU A 49 -11.75 7.34 -25.15
CA LEU A 49 -10.68 6.35 -25.05
C LEU A 49 -10.76 5.29 -26.16
N GLY A 50 -11.67 5.46 -27.14
CA GLY A 50 -11.79 4.55 -28.27
C GLY A 50 -12.54 3.25 -27.94
N HIS A 51 -13.40 3.28 -26.92
CA HIS A 51 -14.28 2.16 -26.54
C HIS A 51 -15.75 2.52 -26.82
N PRO A 52 -16.18 2.59 -28.09
CA PRO A 52 -17.54 2.97 -28.46
C PRO A 52 -18.60 1.95 -28.02
N GLU A 53 -18.21 0.69 -27.78
CA GLU A 53 -19.09 -0.39 -27.30
C GLU A 53 -19.21 -0.43 -25.76
N TRP A 54 -19.12 0.71 -25.09
CA TRP A 54 -19.12 0.81 -23.62
C TRP A 54 -20.44 0.36 -22.95
N ALA A 55 -21.53 0.23 -23.72
CA ALA A 55 -22.89 -0.03 -23.25
C ALA A 55 -23.51 -1.33 -23.75
N THR A 56 -22.79 -2.19 -24.48
CA THR A 56 -23.28 -3.55 -24.74
C THR A 56 -23.33 -4.33 -23.43
N ASP A 57 -24.29 -5.26 -23.29
CA ASP A 57 -24.76 -5.91 -22.04
C ASP A 57 -23.68 -6.58 -21.15
N HIS A 58 -22.40 -6.53 -21.55
CA HIS A 58 -21.26 -7.15 -20.88
C HIS A 58 -20.00 -6.27 -20.80
N LEU A 59 -20.05 -4.97 -21.13
CA LEU A 59 -18.85 -4.14 -21.36
C LEU A 59 -18.77 -2.85 -20.52
N TYR A 60 -19.37 -2.80 -19.32
CA TYR A 60 -19.03 -1.76 -18.35
C TYR A 60 -17.57 -1.96 -17.88
N ILE A 61 -16.64 -1.25 -18.50
CA ILE A 61 -15.21 -1.32 -18.18
C ILE A 61 -15.01 -1.07 -16.68
N CYS A 62 -14.24 -1.96 -16.03
CA CYS A 62 -13.97 -1.99 -14.58
C CYS A 62 -15.18 -2.25 -13.66
N HIS A 63 -16.38 -2.47 -14.20
CA HIS A 63 -17.55 -2.79 -13.38
C HIS A 63 -17.83 -4.29 -13.43
N VAL A 64 -18.27 -4.80 -12.29
CA VAL A 64 -18.64 -6.21 -12.13
C VAL A 64 -20.07 -6.25 -11.64
N TYR A 65 -20.90 -7.09 -12.26
CA TYR A 65 -22.26 -7.31 -11.77
C TYR A 65 -22.21 -8.08 -10.44
N LYS A 66 -22.85 -7.53 -9.41
CA LYS A 66 -22.99 -8.15 -8.09
C LYS A 66 -24.43 -8.56 -7.88
N SER A 67 -24.71 -9.85 -8.04
CA SER A 67 -26.04 -10.44 -7.85
C SER A 67 -26.64 -10.10 -6.49
N ASN A 68 -25.83 -10.16 -5.42
CA ASN A 68 -26.25 -9.85 -4.06
C ASN A 68 -26.71 -8.39 -3.87
N ALA A 69 -26.20 -7.46 -4.69
CA ALA A 69 -26.54 -6.04 -4.62
C ALA A 69 -27.48 -5.59 -5.76
N GLY A 70 -27.65 -6.40 -6.81
CA GLY A 70 -28.46 -6.08 -7.99
C GLY A 70 -27.92 -4.94 -8.85
N LYS A 71 -26.59 -4.74 -8.86
CA LYS A 71 -25.91 -3.57 -9.44
C LYS A 71 -24.64 -3.95 -10.20
N TRP A 72 -24.26 -3.10 -11.16
CA TRP A 72 -22.93 -3.10 -11.77
C TRP A 72 -22.06 -2.11 -11.02
N VAL A 73 -20.98 -2.56 -10.40
CA VAL A 73 -20.19 -1.74 -9.46
C VAL A 73 -18.71 -1.75 -9.81
N LEU A 74 -18.01 -0.64 -9.55
CA LEU A 74 -16.55 -0.58 -9.75
C LEU A 74 -15.84 -1.61 -8.86
N GLN A 75 -14.88 -2.33 -9.45
CA GLN A 75 -14.13 -3.36 -8.72
C GLN A 75 -13.11 -2.81 -7.70
N TYR A 76 -12.64 -1.58 -7.87
CA TYR A 76 -11.50 -1.05 -7.12
C TYR A 76 -11.88 -0.41 -5.78
N PRO A 77 -10.98 -0.49 -4.77
CA PRO A 77 -11.13 0.20 -3.48
C PRO A 77 -11.36 1.73 -3.64
N PRO A 78 -12.06 2.37 -2.68
CA PRO A 78 -12.51 3.76 -2.80
C PRO A 78 -11.42 4.82 -2.63
N GLY A 79 -10.28 4.48 -2.02
CA GLY A 79 -9.29 5.45 -1.58
C GLY A 79 -8.63 6.21 -2.72
N THR A 80 -8.31 5.55 -3.83
CA THR A 80 -7.64 6.20 -4.97
C THR A 80 -8.56 7.21 -5.65
N GLY A 81 -9.82 6.83 -5.92
CA GLY A 81 -10.82 7.75 -6.47
C GLY A 81 -11.12 8.90 -5.52
N PHE A 82 -11.22 8.62 -4.22
CA PHE A 82 -11.41 9.66 -3.19
C PHE A 82 -10.26 10.69 -3.18
N LEU A 83 -9.00 10.25 -3.29
CA LEU A 83 -7.87 11.18 -3.37
C LEU A 83 -7.88 12.00 -4.66
N LEU A 84 -8.22 11.39 -5.79
CA LEU A 84 -8.30 12.08 -7.08
C LEU A 84 -9.42 13.13 -7.09
N ALA A 85 -10.50 12.92 -6.33
CA ALA A 85 -11.64 13.83 -6.24
C ALA A 85 -11.29 15.23 -5.69
N PHE A 86 -10.17 15.36 -4.95
CA PHE A 86 -9.71 16.66 -4.45
C PHE A 86 -9.14 17.58 -5.54
N PHE A 87 -8.88 17.06 -6.74
CA PHE A 87 -8.33 17.82 -7.86
C PHE A 87 -9.39 18.08 -8.93
N PRO A 88 -9.32 19.20 -9.66
CA PRO A 88 -10.23 19.49 -10.75
C PRO A 88 -10.27 18.38 -11.81
N GLU A 89 -11.45 18.15 -12.38
CA GLU A 89 -11.62 17.22 -13.50
C GLU A 89 -10.70 17.57 -14.68
N GLY A 90 -10.05 16.56 -15.26
CA GLY A 90 -9.04 16.71 -16.31
C GLY A 90 -7.62 16.94 -15.81
N PHE A 91 -7.44 17.23 -14.51
CA PHE A 91 -6.15 17.49 -13.89
C PHE A 91 -5.90 16.62 -12.66
N GLN A 92 -6.55 15.48 -12.48
CA GLN A 92 -6.45 14.74 -11.22
C GLN A 92 -5.12 13.97 -11.05
N ALA A 93 -4.62 13.33 -12.11
CA ALA A 93 -3.48 12.44 -12.02
C ALA A 93 -2.16 13.18 -11.73
N VAL A 94 -1.87 14.27 -12.46
CA VAL A 94 -0.59 14.99 -12.36
C VAL A 94 -0.34 15.55 -10.94
N PRO A 95 -1.27 16.31 -10.33
CA PRO A 95 -1.11 16.81 -8.96
C PRO A 95 -0.99 15.70 -7.92
N LEU A 96 -1.74 14.59 -8.07
CA LEU A 96 -1.59 13.43 -7.19
C LEU A 96 -0.15 12.92 -7.19
N TYR A 97 0.42 12.66 -8.38
CA TYR A 97 1.80 12.20 -8.49
C TYR A 97 2.80 13.24 -8.00
N MET A 98 2.59 14.54 -8.30
CA MET A 98 3.47 15.62 -7.83
C MET A 98 3.50 15.68 -6.30
N ILE A 99 2.35 15.63 -5.64
CA ILE A 99 2.24 15.66 -4.17
C ILE A 99 2.89 14.40 -3.58
N CYS A 100 2.55 13.21 -4.06
CA CYS A 100 3.14 11.97 -3.56
C CYS A 100 4.67 11.94 -3.74
N THR A 101 5.17 12.43 -4.88
CA THR A 101 6.61 12.54 -5.15
C THR A 101 7.27 13.54 -4.22
N GLY A 102 6.66 14.70 -3.99
CA GLY A 102 7.15 15.71 -3.05
C GLY A 102 7.23 15.19 -1.62
N ILE A 103 6.21 14.44 -1.17
CA ILE A 103 6.22 13.80 0.16
C ILE A 103 7.35 12.77 0.25
N LEU A 104 7.51 11.89 -0.74
CA LEU A 104 8.60 10.90 -0.74
C LEU A 104 9.98 11.54 -0.77
N PHE A 105 10.15 12.61 -1.55
CA PHE A 105 11.37 13.41 -1.54
C PHE A 105 11.66 13.96 -0.15
N GLY A 106 10.66 14.56 0.51
CA GLY A 106 10.76 15.04 1.88
C GLY A 106 11.13 13.93 2.88
N ILE A 107 10.57 12.73 2.74
CA ILE A 107 10.91 11.56 3.58
C ILE A 107 12.36 11.11 3.34
N GLY A 108 12.82 11.12 2.09
CA GLY A 108 14.23 10.84 1.75
C GLY A 108 15.19 11.85 2.38
N LEU A 109 14.89 13.15 2.25
CA LEU A 109 15.66 14.21 2.91
C LEU A 109 15.65 14.08 4.44
N PHE A 110 14.50 13.71 5.01
CA PHE A 110 14.39 13.45 6.43
C PHE A 110 15.28 12.26 6.85
N GLY A 111 15.34 11.20 6.04
CA GLY A 111 16.28 10.10 6.24
C GLY A 111 17.75 10.55 6.27
N ILE A 112 18.15 11.40 5.32
CA ILE A 112 19.49 12.00 5.27
C ILE A 112 19.77 12.85 6.51
N TYR A 113 18.79 13.65 6.94
CA TYR A 113 18.89 14.44 8.18
C TYR A 113 19.06 13.57 9.44
N LEU A 114 18.49 12.35 9.45
CA LEU A 114 18.64 11.43 10.58
C LEU A 114 20.01 10.74 10.61
N ALA A 115 20.70 10.63 9.47
CA ALA A 115 21.95 9.91 9.32
C ALA A 115 23.10 10.49 10.16
N LYS A 116 23.96 9.60 10.67
CA LYS A 116 25.13 9.97 11.50
C LYS A 116 26.47 9.79 10.81
N ASP A 117 26.53 8.95 9.80
CA ASP A 117 27.75 8.63 9.06
C ASP A 117 27.49 8.65 7.56
N TRP A 118 28.58 8.61 6.78
CA TRP A 118 28.50 8.63 5.32
C TRP A 118 27.77 7.42 4.73
N GLY A 119 27.82 6.26 5.40
CA GLY A 119 27.11 5.06 4.96
C GLY A 119 25.60 5.22 5.09
N GLU A 120 25.13 5.80 6.19
CA GLU A 120 23.72 6.12 6.42
C GLU A 120 23.21 7.22 5.48
N VAL A 121 24.03 8.25 5.20
CA VAL A 121 23.71 9.28 4.20
C VAL A 121 23.59 8.66 2.82
N LEU A 122 24.54 7.79 2.44
CA LEU A 122 24.52 7.11 1.15
C LEU A 122 23.29 6.20 1.05
N ALA A 123 22.99 5.40 2.07
CA ALA A 123 21.83 4.51 2.08
C ALA A 123 20.51 5.28 1.96
N ALA A 124 20.34 6.36 2.73
CA ALA A 124 19.14 7.21 2.65
C ALA A 124 19.03 7.91 1.29
N THR A 125 20.14 8.37 0.72
CA THR A 125 20.18 9.03 -0.60
C THR A 125 19.84 8.03 -1.71
N VAL A 126 20.44 6.84 -1.70
CA VAL A 126 20.17 5.79 -2.68
C VAL A 126 18.73 5.32 -2.59
N LEU A 127 18.22 5.02 -1.40
CA LEU A 127 16.83 4.59 -1.24
C LEU A 127 15.85 5.71 -1.63
N GLY A 128 16.09 6.95 -1.21
CA GLY A 128 15.26 8.10 -1.57
C GLY A 128 15.25 8.35 -3.08
N GLY A 129 16.42 8.37 -3.71
CA GLY A 129 16.56 8.52 -5.16
C GLY A 129 15.89 7.39 -5.93
N PHE A 130 16.05 6.15 -5.47
CA PHE A 130 15.39 4.99 -6.07
C PHE A 130 13.87 5.03 -5.89
N ALA A 131 13.37 5.41 -4.72
CA ALA A 131 11.93 5.58 -4.49
C ALA A 131 11.33 6.64 -5.43
N LEU A 132 12.04 7.73 -5.69
CA LEU A 132 11.64 8.76 -6.65
C LEU A 132 11.69 8.28 -8.10
N TYR A 133 12.71 7.50 -8.46
CA TYR A 133 12.74 6.81 -9.76
C TYR A 133 11.52 5.89 -9.91
N LEU A 134 11.18 5.13 -8.88
CA LEU A 134 10.02 4.25 -8.88
C LEU A 134 8.70 5.00 -9.00
N MET A 135 8.60 6.21 -8.44
CA MET A 135 7.47 7.15 -8.65
C MET A 135 7.29 7.53 -10.12
N ILE A 136 8.36 7.44 -10.93
CA ILE A 136 8.33 7.66 -12.37
C ILE A 136 8.10 6.35 -13.13
N ASN A 137 8.67 5.23 -12.71
CA ASN A 137 8.52 3.92 -13.36
C ASN A 137 8.85 2.78 -12.36
N PRO A 138 7.98 1.77 -12.09
CA PRO A 138 6.72 1.40 -12.75
C PRO A 138 5.48 1.83 -11.97
N THR A 139 5.59 2.65 -10.91
CA THR A 139 4.38 3.09 -10.18
C THR A 139 3.48 3.98 -11.04
N LYS A 140 4.01 4.56 -12.13
CA LYS A 140 3.24 5.12 -13.24
C LYS A 140 2.49 4.08 -14.08
N VAL A 141 2.28 2.86 -13.59
CA VAL A 141 1.32 1.93 -14.21
C VAL A 141 -0.04 2.03 -13.51
N SER A 142 -0.12 2.41 -12.22
CA SER A 142 -1.41 2.61 -11.55
C SER A 142 -1.46 3.80 -10.58
N TYR A 143 -2.58 4.53 -10.60
CA TYR A 143 -2.85 5.68 -9.73
C TYR A 143 -2.85 5.31 -8.24
N SER A 144 -3.23 4.07 -7.91
CA SER A 144 -3.20 3.56 -6.52
C SER A 144 -1.79 3.36 -5.97
N SER A 145 -0.79 3.20 -6.84
CA SER A 145 0.58 2.90 -6.43
C SER A 145 1.25 4.10 -5.77
N ALA A 146 1.06 5.32 -6.30
CA ALA A 146 1.65 6.55 -5.77
C ALA A 146 1.33 6.81 -4.28
N PRO A 147 0.05 6.86 -3.84
CA PRO A 147 -0.27 7.04 -2.43
C PRO A 147 0.16 5.83 -1.59
N THR A 148 0.12 4.61 -2.14
CA THR A 148 0.63 3.42 -1.43
C THR A 148 2.13 3.56 -1.11
N MET A 149 2.95 4.02 -2.06
CA MET A 149 4.39 4.23 -1.85
C MET A 149 4.65 5.23 -0.71
N VAL A 150 3.92 6.34 -0.67
CA VAL A 150 3.99 7.31 0.44
C VAL A 150 3.65 6.64 1.77
N LEU A 151 2.53 5.90 1.83
CA LEU A 151 2.13 5.24 3.07
C LEU A 151 3.12 4.17 3.51
N THR A 152 3.76 3.43 2.59
CA THR A 152 4.80 2.45 2.97
C THR A 152 6.02 3.12 3.60
N ALA A 153 6.42 4.30 3.11
CA ALA A 153 7.53 5.07 3.66
C ALA A 153 7.22 5.62 5.06
N LEU A 154 6.02 6.21 5.22
CA LEU A 154 5.54 6.69 6.52
C LEU A 154 5.37 5.55 7.53
N THR A 155 4.87 4.40 7.07
CA THR A 155 4.70 3.21 7.91
C THR A 155 6.05 2.65 8.31
N GLY A 156 7.04 2.58 7.40
CA GLY A 156 8.40 2.15 7.74
C GLY A 156 9.04 3.01 8.83
N LEU A 157 8.88 4.34 8.74
CA LEU A 157 9.31 5.26 9.79
C LEU A 157 8.58 5.04 11.13
N ALA A 158 7.25 4.93 11.09
CA ALA A 158 6.44 4.71 12.29
C ALA A 158 6.73 3.35 12.95
N THR A 159 6.97 2.32 12.14
CA THR A 159 7.34 0.97 12.59
C THR A 159 8.71 0.96 13.26
N ALA A 160 9.69 1.66 12.68
CA ALA A 160 11.00 1.81 13.32
C ALA A 160 10.88 2.48 14.70
N ARG A 161 10.05 3.52 14.83
CA ARG A 161 9.75 4.16 16.14
C ARG A 161 9.03 3.20 17.08
N PHE A 162 8.01 2.50 16.61
CA PHE A 162 7.22 1.55 17.42
C PHE A 162 8.10 0.50 18.11
N PHE A 163 9.15 0.02 17.44
CA PHE A 163 10.03 -1.02 17.99
C PHE A 163 11.31 -0.53 18.68
N ARG A 164 11.65 0.77 18.58
CA ARG A 164 12.90 1.33 19.13
C ARG A 164 12.69 2.39 20.22
N GLU A 165 11.50 2.96 20.31
CA GLU A 165 11.17 3.96 21.32
C GLU A 165 11.16 3.33 22.72
N ALA A 166 11.55 4.12 23.72
CA ALA A 166 11.59 3.68 25.13
C ALA A 166 10.36 4.16 25.91
N ASP A 167 9.78 5.30 25.52
CA ASP A 167 8.58 5.86 26.13
C ASP A 167 7.32 5.08 25.70
N LEU A 168 6.64 4.45 26.66
CA LEU A 168 5.41 3.67 26.45
C LEU A 168 4.30 4.47 25.74
N ARG A 169 4.17 5.77 26.00
CA ARG A 169 3.15 6.61 25.34
C ARG A 169 3.46 6.76 23.86
N ARG A 170 4.73 6.98 23.53
CA ARG A 170 5.20 7.12 22.14
C ARG A 170 5.19 5.80 21.39
N ILE A 171 5.45 4.67 22.06
CA ILE A 171 5.26 3.32 21.52
C ILE A 171 3.78 3.13 21.16
N GLY A 172 2.86 3.41 22.09
CA GLY A 172 1.42 3.30 21.83
C GLY A 172 0.95 4.16 20.66
N ALA A 173 1.36 5.43 20.62
CA ALA A 173 1.03 6.34 19.52
C ALA A 173 1.60 5.87 18.18
N SER A 174 2.84 5.37 18.15
CA SER A 174 3.45 4.84 16.93
C SER A 174 2.75 3.56 16.47
N GLY A 175 2.38 2.67 17.39
CA GLY A 175 1.62 1.45 17.08
C GLY A 175 0.23 1.74 16.50
N ILE A 176 -0.48 2.72 17.08
CA ILE A 176 -1.77 3.20 16.54
C ILE A 176 -1.58 3.79 15.13
N LEU A 177 -0.57 4.64 14.96
CA LEU A 177 -0.28 5.24 13.65
C LEU A 177 0.02 4.16 12.60
N VAL A 178 0.86 3.18 12.92
CA VAL A 178 1.15 2.04 12.04
C VAL A 178 -0.13 1.30 11.66
N ALA A 179 -0.98 0.97 12.64
CA ALA A 179 -2.24 0.27 12.40
C ALA A 179 -3.15 1.04 11.43
N VAL A 180 -3.34 2.34 11.67
CA VAL A 180 -4.16 3.20 10.80
C VAL A 180 -3.56 3.28 9.40
N LEU A 181 -2.25 3.47 9.26
CA LEU A 181 -1.59 3.56 7.95
C LEU A 181 -1.71 2.26 7.15
N LEU A 182 -1.56 1.10 7.80
CA LEU A 182 -1.79 -0.21 7.16
C LEU A 182 -3.24 -0.37 6.69
N GLY A 183 -4.20 0.00 7.54
CA GLY A 183 -5.62 -0.01 7.15
C GLY A 183 -5.90 0.95 5.98
N LEU A 184 -5.33 2.15 6.01
CA LEU A 184 -5.47 3.13 4.92
C LEU A 184 -4.93 2.60 3.59
N MET A 185 -3.83 1.84 3.60
CA MET A 185 -3.28 1.23 2.40
C MET A 185 -4.26 0.25 1.73
N VAL A 186 -5.13 -0.42 2.49
CA VAL A 186 -6.18 -1.30 1.95
C VAL A 186 -7.19 -0.52 1.10
N ASN A 187 -7.43 0.75 1.41
CA ASN A 187 -8.30 1.61 0.60
C ASN A 187 -7.72 1.97 -0.76
N PHE A 188 -6.42 1.76 -1.00
CA PHE A 188 -5.82 1.92 -2.32
C PHE A 188 -5.76 0.59 -3.05
N ARG A 189 -5.43 -0.50 -2.33
CA ARG A 189 -5.26 -1.83 -2.90
C ARG A 189 -5.59 -2.89 -1.84
N ILE A 190 -6.54 -3.78 -2.13
CA ILE A 190 -6.90 -4.86 -1.19
C ILE A 190 -5.70 -5.72 -0.79
N PRO A 191 -4.77 -6.10 -1.71
CA PRO A 191 -3.60 -6.91 -1.34
C PRO A 191 -2.69 -6.27 -0.28
N ASN A 192 -2.77 -4.96 -0.04
CA ASN A 192 -2.03 -4.32 1.05
C ASN A 192 -2.43 -4.85 2.43
N LEU A 193 -3.58 -5.53 2.57
CA LEU A 193 -3.97 -6.24 3.79
C LEU A 193 -2.91 -7.27 4.22
N LEU A 194 -2.20 -7.87 3.26
CA LEU A 194 -1.14 -8.85 3.52
C LEU A 194 0.02 -8.26 4.32
N LEU A 195 0.24 -6.94 4.25
CA LEU A 195 1.27 -6.23 5.02
C LEU A 195 1.01 -6.24 6.53
N CYS A 196 -0.22 -6.57 6.95
CA CYS A 196 -0.57 -6.72 8.36
C CYS A 196 -0.04 -8.04 8.96
N ALA A 197 0.26 -9.04 8.12
CA ALA A 197 0.63 -10.38 8.57
C ALA A 197 1.84 -10.36 9.51
N GLY A 198 2.90 -9.63 9.14
CA GLY A 198 4.10 -9.51 9.96
C GLY A 198 3.85 -8.88 11.33
N TYR A 199 2.96 -7.88 11.41
CA TYR A 199 2.62 -7.24 12.68
C TYR A 199 1.85 -8.20 13.59
N PHE A 200 0.83 -8.90 13.06
CA PHE A 200 0.08 -9.89 13.82
C PHE A 200 0.94 -11.09 14.23
N SER A 201 1.86 -11.53 13.37
CA SER A 201 2.82 -12.58 13.73
C SER A 201 3.77 -12.16 14.84
N VAL A 202 4.19 -10.89 14.89
CA VAL A 202 4.96 -10.37 16.03
C VAL A 202 4.12 -10.43 17.31
N PHE A 203 2.89 -9.92 17.32
CA PHE A 203 2.02 -10.00 18.51
C PHE A 203 1.79 -11.46 18.96
N LEU A 204 1.48 -12.36 18.02
CA LEU A 204 1.28 -13.77 18.29
C LEU A 204 2.54 -14.42 18.89
N PHE A 205 3.71 -14.18 18.28
CA PHE A 205 4.98 -14.71 18.77
C PHE A 205 5.27 -14.25 20.21
N PHE A 206 5.08 -12.96 20.52
CA PHE A 206 5.30 -12.45 21.87
C PHE A 206 4.27 -12.99 22.87
N PHE A 207 3.01 -13.14 22.46
CA PHE A 207 2.00 -13.76 23.30
C PHE A 207 2.37 -15.22 23.61
N LEU A 208 2.77 -16.01 22.62
CA LEU A 208 3.16 -17.40 22.82
C LEU A 208 4.40 -17.52 23.73
N LYS A 209 5.34 -16.59 23.63
CA LYS A 209 6.57 -16.57 24.43
C LYS A 209 6.35 -16.11 25.87
N THR A 210 5.54 -15.07 26.09
CA THR A 210 5.39 -14.42 27.41
C THR A 210 4.11 -14.79 28.14
N ARG A 211 3.08 -15.22 27.40
CA ARG A 211 1.72 -15.49 27.87
C ARG A 211 1.09 -14.30 28.61
N ASP A 212 1.46 -13.07 28.24
CA ASP A 212 0.95 -11.84 28.84
C ASP A 212 -0.30 -11.32 28.11
N ILE A 213 -1.39 -11.13 28.86
CA ILE A 213 -2.66 -10.57 28.36
C ILE A 213 -2.49 -9.16 27.80
N ARG A 214 -1.51 -8.37 28.28
CA ARG A 214 -1.23 -7.03 27.76
C ARG A 214 -0.78 -7.05 26.30
N VAL A 215 -0.11 -8.13 25.87
CA VAL A 215 0.27 -8.34 24.47
C VAL A 215 -0.97 -8.60 23.62
N VAL A 216 -1.91 -9.40 24.11
CA VAL A 216 -3.19 -9.66 23.44
C VAL A 216 -4.00 -8.38 23.30
N LEU A 217 -4.15 -7.61 24.39
CA LEU A 217 -4.88 -6.34 24.36
C LEU A 217 -4.22 -5.33 23.42
N SER A 218 -2.89 -5.26 23.39
CA SER A 218 -2.16 -4.40 22.45
C SER A 218 -2.39 -4.83 20.99
N GLY A 219 -2.40 -6.14 20.71
CA GLY A 219 -2.76 -6.69 19.40
C GLY A 219 -4.22 -6.42 19.02
N ALA A 220 -5.15 -6.48 19.97
CA ALA A 220 -6.56 -6.16 19.77
C ALA A 220 -6.77 -4.67 19.46
N VAL A 221 -6.12 -3.78 20.22
CA VAL A 221 -6.13 -2.33 19.94
C VAL A 221 -5.55 -2.05 18.55
N PHE A 222 -4.42 -2.67 18.21
CA PHE A 222 -3.84 -2.56 16.87
C PHE A 222 -4.83 -3.02 15.78
N ALA A 223 -5.51 -4.15 15.97
CA ALA A 223 -6.52 -4.64 15.05
C ALA A 223 -7.68 -3.64 14.86
N VAL A 224 -8.20 -3.07 15.95
CA VAL A 224 -9.28 -2.07 15.90
C VAL A 224 -8.86 -0.85 15.08
N PHE A 225 -7.66 -0.30 15.33
CA PHE A 225 -7.19 0.86 14.55
C PHE A 225 -6.89 0.52 13.09
N CYS A 226 -6.47 -0.71 12.79
CA CYS A 226 -6.34 -1.19 11.42
C CYS A 226 -7.71 -1.27 10.73
N LEU A 227 -8.73 -1.80 11.41
CA LEU A 227 -10.11 -1.84 10.93
C LEU A 227 -10.67 -0.43 10.68
N LEU A 228 -10.38 0.52 11.57
CA LEU A 228 -10.76 1.93 11.37
C LEU A 228 -10.09 2.51 10.11
N GLY A 229 -8.81 2.22 9.90
CA GLY A 229 -8.08 2.64 8.69
C GLY A 229 -8.69 2.08 7.39
N MET A 230 -9.12 0.82 7.39
CA MET A 230 -9.74 0.16 6.21
C MET A 230 -11.26 0.36 6.11
N SER A 231 -11.87 1.12 7.02
CA SER A 231 -13.32 1.30 7.06
C SER A 231 -13.94 1.80 5.74
N PRO A 232 -13.31 2.70 4.94
CA PRO A 232 -13.88 3.09 3.65
C PRO A 232 -14.09 1.88 2.71
N THR A 233 -13.12 0.97 2.60
CA THR A 233 -13.26 -0.26 1.81
C THR A 233 -14.37 -1.15 2.36
N LEU A 234 -14.46 -1.34 3.68
CA LEU A 234 -15.50 -2.20 4.28
C LEU A 234 -16.91 -1.63 4.03
N ILE A 235 -17.07 -0.31 4.15
CA ILE A 235 -18.33 0.38 3.84
C ILE A 235 -18.64 0.27 2.35
N ALA A 236 -17.67 0.51 1.47
CA ALA A 236 -17.85 0.37 0.02
C ALA A 236 -18.26 -1.05 -0.38
N ASN A 237 -17.64 -2.08 0.20
CA ASN A 237 -18.01 -3.47 -0.03
C ASN A 237 -19.44 -3.75 0.44
N THR A 238 -19.85 -3.21 1.59
CA THR A 238 -21.22 -3.36 2.10
C THR A 238 -22.24 -2.74 1.13
N ILE A 239 -21.97 -1.54 0.61
CA ILE A 239 -22.86 -0.83 -0.31
C ILE A 239 -22.93 -1.49 -1.69
N ASN A 240 -21.79 -1.94 -2.21
CA ASN A 240 -21.64 -2.37 -3.62
C ASN A 240 -21.73 -3.89 -3.81
N ALA A 241 -21.35 -4.68 -2.80
CA ALA A 241 -21.34 -6.14 -2.86
C ALA A 241 -22.27 -6.80 -1.82
N GLY A 242 -22.92 -6.01 -0.95
CA GLY A 242 -23.93 -6.47 0.02
C GLY A 242 -23.38 -6.88 1.39
N SER A 243 -22.05 -6.91 1.59
CA SER A 243 -21.41 -7.24 2.86
C SER A 243 -19.98 -6.68 2.91
N PRO A 244 -19.45 -6.32 4.11
CA PRO A 244 -18.09 -5.79 4.24
C PRO A 244 -17.00 -6.77 3.77
N PHE A 245 -17.30 -8.07 3.81
CA PHE A 245 -16.37 -9.14 3.43
C PHE A 245 -16.62 -9.70 2.02
N SER A 246 -17.57 -9.14 1.27
CA SER A 246 -17.82 -9.52 -0.11
C SER A 246 -16.92 -8.72 -1.05
N THR A 247 -16.24 -9.41 -1.97
CA THR A 247 -15.36 -8.76 -2.94
C THR A 247 -16.15 -8.03 -4.04
N THR A 248 -15.69 -6.85 -4.42
CA THR A 248 -16.15 -6.11 -5.61
C THR A 248 -15.48 -6.60 -6.90
N TYR A 249 -14.41 -7.40 -6.80
CA TYR A 249 -13.64 -7.89 -7.95
C TYR A 249 -14.36 -8.98 -8.74
N GLY A 250 -13.97 -9.14 -10.01
CA GLY A 250 -14.54 -10.12 -10.94
C GLY A 250 -13.94 -11.51 -10.79
N ASN A 251 -14.46 -12.49 -11.53
CA ASN A 251 -14.03 -13.89 -11.41
C ASN A 251 -12.54 -14.10 -11.74
N ILE A 252 -11.93 -13.24 -12.55
CA ILE A 252 -10.51 -13.32 -12.95
C ILE A 252 -9.59 -13.01 -11.76
N ASP A 253 -10.00 -12.13 -10.85
CA ASP A 253 -9.21 -11.74 -9.67
C ASP A 253 -9.50 -12.63 -8.44
N VAL A 254 -10.47 -13.54 -8.53
CA VAL A 254 -10.89 -14.44 -7.45
C VAL A 254 -10.58 -15.90 -7.82
N VAL A 255 -9.68 -16.10 -8.79
CA VAL A 255 -9.23 -17.44 -9.19
C VAL A 255 -8.49 -18.10 -8.03
N ALA A 256 -8.70 -19.40 -7.87
CA ALA A 256 -8.00 -20.21 -6.89
C ALA A 256 -6.47 -20.09 -7.05
N PRO A 257 -5.70 -20.13 -5.95
CA PRO A 257 -4.25 -20.01 -6.03
C PRO A 257 -3.64 -21.18 -6.83
N VAL A 258 -2.85 -20.85 -7.84
CA VAL A 258 -2.09 -21.79 -8.67
C VAL A 258 -0.67 -21.27 -8.77
N PHE A 259 0.30 -22.03 -8.25
CA PHE A 259 1.70 -21.67 -8.35
C PHE A 259 2.18 -21.75 -9.81
N SER A 260 2.75 -20.66 -10.32
CA SER A 260 3.39 -20.62 -11.63
C SER A 260 4.86 -20.21 -11.46
N PRO A 261 5.82 -21.08 -11.83
CA PRO A 261 7.24 -20.73 -11.86
C PRO A 261 7.53 -19.49 -12.71
N GLU A 262 6.79 -19.29 -13.80
CA GLU A 262 6.93 -18.16 -14.71
C GLU A 262 6.55 -16.84 -14.02
N ILE A 263 5.46 -16.83 -13.25
CA ILE A 263 5.03 -15.67 -12.45
C ILE A 263 6.03 -15.38 -11.32
N ALA A 264 6.50 -16.42 -10.63
CA ALA A 264 7.53 -16.26 -9.61
C ALA A 264 8.81 -15.66 -10.21
N TRP A 265 9.24 -16.15 -11.39
CA TRP A 265 10.41 -15.64 -12.09
C TRP A 265 10.24 -14.17 -12.52
N PHE A 266 9.07 -13.83 -13.07
CA PHE A 266 8.72 -12.44 -13.40
C PHE A 266 8.94 -11.51 -12.20
N TYR A 267 8.45 -11.90 -11.02
CA TYR A 267 8.56 -11.07 -9.83
C TYR A 267 9.96 -11.03 -9.22
N ILE A 268 10.74 -12.12 -9.31
CA ILE A 268 12.11 -12.18 -8.79
C ILE A 268 13.06 -11.30 -9.61
N PHE A 269 12.88 -11.24 -10.94
CA PHE A 269 13.77 -10.50 -11.85
C PHE A 269 13.29 -9.09 -12.20
N ASP A 270 12.12 -8.68 -11.70
CA ASP A 270 11.65 -7.30 -11.79
C ASP A 270 12.25 -6.42 -10.66
N ASN A 271 12.10 -5.09 -10.77
CA ASN A 271 12.61 -4.10 -9.81
C ASN A 271 12.20 -4.40 -8.35
N GLN A 272 10.99 -4.93 -8.15
CA GLN A 272 10.50 -5.33 -6.83
C GLN A 272 11.25 -6.54 -6.27
N GLY A 273 11.68 -7.50 -7.10
CA GLY A 273 12.48 -8.65 -6.67
C GLY A 273 13.88 -8.22 -6.20
N VAL A 274 14.50 -7.25 -6.89
CA VAL A 274 15.78 -6.64 -6.47
C VAL A 274 15.64 -6.04 -5.07
N LEU A 275 14.59 -5.26 -4.81
CA LEU A 275 14.32 -4.68 -3.49
C LEU A 275 14.09 -5.73 -2.40
N MET A 276 13.42 -6.84 -2.74
CA MET A 276 13.24 -7.96 -1.81
C MET A 276 14.58 -8.61 -1.45
N ILE A 277 15.44 -8.85 -2.44
CA ILE A 277 16.79 -9.41 -2.23
C ILE A 277 17.62 -8.46 -1.36
N VAL A 278 17.62 -7.16 -1.66
CA VAL A 278 18.28 -6.13 -0.83
C VAL A 278 17.75 -6.18 0.60
N SER A 279 16.43 -6.31 0.78
CA SER A 279 15.82 -6.42 2.12
C SER A 279 16.31 -7.68 2.85
N LEU A 280 16.39 -8.82 2.17
CA LEU A 280 16.88 -10.08 2.75
C LEU A 280 18.34 -9.99 3.19
N ILE A 281 19.21 -9.44 2.33
CA ILE A 281 20.63 -9.22 2.64
C ILE A 281 20.78 -8.26 3.82
N TRP A 282 20.03 -7.16 3.82
CA TRP A 282 20.09 -6.15 4.88
C TRP A 282 19.59 -6.73 6.21
N MET A 283 18.51 -7.52 6.22
CA MET A 283 18.08 -8.23 7.43
C MET A 283 19.17 -9.16 7.99
N GLY A 284 19.84 -9.93 7.12
CA GLY A 284 20.96 -10.79 7.52
C GLY A 284 22.11 -10.00 8.14
N TRP A 285 22.48 -8.88 7.52
CA TRP A 285 23.51 -7.97 8.05
C TRP A 285 23.12 -7.33 9.39
N MET A 286 21.85 -6.95 9.58
CA MET A 286 21.37 -6.38 10.84
C MET A 286 21.38 -7.40 11.98
N LEU A 287 21.04 -8.66 11.69
CA LEU A 287 21.12 -9.72 12.70
C LEU A 287 22.56 -9.98 13.16
N SER A 288 23.54 -9.89 12.27
CA SER A 288 24.95 -10.09 12.62
C SER A 288 25.59 -8.86 13.26
N SER A 289 25.24 -7.66 12.82
CA SER A 289 25.94 -6.42 13.21
C SER A 289 25.24 -5.65 14.34
N GLU A 290 23.94 -5.85 14.55
CA GLU A 290 23.13 -5.12 15.54
C GLU A 290 22.18 -6.06 16.32
N PRO A 291 22.71 -7.06 17.05
CA PRO A 291 21.86 -7.98 17.79
C PRO A 291 21.09 -7.25 18.88
N GLY A 292 19.77 -7.41 18.89
CA GLY A 292 18.93 -6.82 19.92
C GLY A 292 17.44 -7.12 19.73
N PRO A 293 16.60 -7.07 20.79
CA PRO A 293 15.20 -7.43 20.71
C PRO A 293 14.40 -6.63 19.68
N GLY A 294 14.70 -5.34 19.53
CA GLY A 294 14.08 -4.48 18.50
C GLY A 294 14.46 -4.89 17.08
N THR A 295 15.73 -5.22 16.85
CA THR A 295 16.22 -5.75 15.56
C THR A 295 15.51 -7.05 15.20
N THR A 296 15.48 -8.01 16.13
CA THR A 296 14.82 -9.31 15.91
C THR A 296 13.34 -9.15 15.58
N ARG A 297 12.62 -8.24 16.25
CA ARG A 297 11.21 -7.93 15.96
C ARG A 297 11.01 -7.46 14.52
N ILE A 298 11.83 -6.53 14.07
CA ILE A 298 11.74 -5.97 12.73
C ILE A 298 12.10 -7.01 11.67
N VAL A 299 13.11 -7.84 11.92
CA VAL A 299 13.48 -8.92 10.99
C VAL A 299 12.36 -9.95 10.88
N ILE A 300 11.77 -10.40 11.99
CA ILE A 300 10.61 -11.31 11.96
C ILE A 300 9.46 -10.70 11.18
N LEU A 301 9.08 -9.46 11.50
CA LEU A 301 8.00 -8.74 10.83
C LEU A 301 8.21 -8.67 9.32
N THR A 302 9.41 -8.24 8.91
CA THR A 302 9.76 -8.02 7.51
C THR A 302 9.81 -9.34 6.76
N THR A 303 10.39 -10.39 7.37
CA THR A 303 10.43 -11.74 6.82
C THR A 303 9.03 -12.29 6.58
N VAL A 304 8.14 -12.21 7.58
CA VAL A 304 6.76 -12.70 7.45
C VAL A 304 6.01 -11.92 6.37
N ASN A 305 6.12 -10.60 6.33
CA ASN A 305 5.46 -9.80 5.30
C ASN A 305 5.93 -10.17 3.89
N LEU A 306 7.24 -10.34 3.69
CA LEU A 306 7.81 -10.77 2.41
C LEU A 306 7.31 -12.15 2.02
N LEU A 307 7.34 -13.13 2.94
CA LEU A 307 6.92 -14.50 2.66
C LEU A 307 5.43 -14.60 2.35
N VAL A 308 4.57 -13.94 3.14
CA VAL A 308 3.11 -13.97 2.93
C VAL A 308 2.74 -13.28 1.62
N SER A 309 3.35 -12.13 1.33
CA SER A 309 3.11 -11.42 0.07
C SER A 309 3.63 -12.21 -1.13
N ALA A 310 4.82 -12.81 -1.05
CA ALA A 310 5.37 -13.67 -2.09
C ALA A 310 4.50 -14.90 -2.33
N ALA A 311 4.08 -15.60 -1.27
CA ALA A 311 3.19 -16.74 -1.38
C ALA A 311 1.88 -16.39 -2.09
N PHE A 312 1.27 -15.24 -1.75
CA PHE A 312 0.08 -14.76 -2.43
C PHE A 312 0.36 -14.46 -3.91
N PHE A 313 1.33 -13.60 -4.22
CA PHE A 313 1.54 -13.14 -5.60
C PHE A 313 2.13 -14.22 -6.51
N PHE A 314 2.95 -15.15 -6.01
CA PHE A 314 3.49 -16.26 -6.81
C PHE A 314 2.44 -17.32 -7.15
N THR A 315 1.31 -17.29 -6.44
CA THR A 315 0.18 -18.21 -6.67
C THR A 315 -1.01 -17.53 -7.34
N HIS A 316 -0.91 -16.24 -7.67
CA HIS A 316 -2.00 -15.49 -8.29
C HIS A 316 -1.72 -15.30 -9.79
N PRO A 317 -2.69 -15.60 -10.68
CA PRO A 317 -2.46 -15.63 -12.13
C PRO A 317 -2.19 -14.24 -12.74
N ILE A 318 -2.55 -13.16 -12.03
CA ILE A 318 -2.33 -11.79 -12.48
C ILE A 318 -0.98 -11.30 -11.98
N SER A 319 -0.08 -11.01 -12.90
CA SER A 319 1.23 -10.43 -12.61
C SER A 319 1.35 -9.00 -13.12
N SER A 320 1.95 -8.12 -12.32
CA SER A 320 2.27 -6.77 -12.75
C SER A 320 3.45 -6.19 -11.98
N ALA A 321 4.25 -5.35 -12.62
CA ALA A 321 5.53 -4.83 -12.11
C ALA A 321 5.44 -3.90 -10.87
N TYR A 322 4.25 -3.78 -10.28
CA TYR A 322 3.99 -2.93 -9.13
C TYR A 322 3.23 -3.64 -8.00
N TYR A 323 2.94 -4.94 -8.14
CA TYR A 323 2.08 -5.68 -7.20
C TYR A 323 2.79 -5.99 -5.88
N MET A 324 4.07 -6.37 -5.91
CA MET A 324 4.87 -6.59 -4.68
C MET A 324 5.63 -5.35 -4.25
N MET A 325 5.55 -4.26 -5.01
CA MET A 325 6.20 -3.00 -4.66
C MET A 325 5.85 -2.52 -3.23
N PRO A 326 4.59 -2.61 -2.75
CA PRO A 326 4.27 -2.17 -1.39
C PRO A 326 5.03 -2.92 -0.30
N VAL A 327 5.15 -4.24 -0.39
CA VAL A 327 5.90 -5.04 0.60
C VAL A 327 7.40 -4.79 0.49
N ALA A 328 7.92 -4.67 -0.73
CA ALA A 328 9.33 -4.41 -0.98
C ALA A 328 9.76 -3.05 -0.42
N MET A 329 8.97 -2.00 -0.69
CA MET A 329 9.23 -0.64 -0.21
C MET A 329 9.04 -0.53 1.30
N LEU A 330 7.96 -1.10 1.86
CA LEU A 330 7.78 -1.12 3.32
C LEU A 330 8.98 -1.78 4.01
N SER A 331 9.51 -2.86 3.43
CA SER A 331 10.67 -3.58 3.97
C SER A 331 11.90 -2.68 4.03
N VAL A 332 12.34 -2.13 2.88
CA VAL A 332 13.55 -1.29 2.84
C VAL A 332 13.39 0.00 3.66
N TRP A 333 12.22 0.63 3.69
CA TRP A 333 11.97 1.81 4.53
C TRP A 333 12.03 1.47 6.02
N THR A 334 11.46 0.34 6.43
CA THR A 334 11.50 -0.11 7.83
C THR A 334 12.94 -0.39 8.25
N LEU A 335 13.73 -1.06 7.41
CA LEU A 335 15.14 -1.38 7.69
C LEU A 335 16.00 -0.12 7.76
N LEU A 336 15.85 0.81 6.80
CA LEU A 336 16.56 2.10 6.80
C LEU A 336 16.24 2.90 8.06
N PHE A 337 14.95 3.18 8.34
CA PHE A 337 14.59 4.01 9.48
C PHE A 337 14.91 3.35 10.82
N ASN A 338 14.88 2.02 10.88
CA ASN A 338 15.38 1.32 12.05
C ASN A 338 16.85 1.65 12.33
N ARG A 339 17.70 1.57 11.30
CA ARG A 339 19.13 1.87 11.43
C ARG A 339 19.36 3.33 11.83
N LEU A 340 18.71 4.27 11.13
CA LEU A 340 18.85 5.71 11.37
C LEU A 340 18.38 6.13 12.78
N ILE A 341 17.32 5.50 13.31
CA ILE A 341 16.83 5.79 14.66
C ILE A 341 17.71 5.11 15.70
N TRP A 342 18.19 3.89 15.43
CA TRP A 342 19.10 3.18 16.34
C TRP A 342 20.41 3.93 16.54
N SER A 343 21.01 4.42 15.45
CA SER A 343 22.24 5.18 15.52
C SER A 343 22.08 6.44 16.37
N ARG A 344 20.87 7.04 16.45
CA ARG A 344 20.54 8.27 17.20
C ARG A 344 20.55 8.24 18.72
N LYS A 345 20.83 7.11 19.40
CA LYS A 345 21.06 7.17 20.86
C LYS A 345 22.20 8.16 21.20
N PRO A 346 22.03 9.03 22.22
CA PRO A 346 23.09 9.95 22.65
C PRO A 346 24.25 9.20 23.31
N VAL A 347 25.45 9.73 23.09
CA VAL A 347 26.57 9.69 24.03
C VAL A 347 26.00 9.89 25.43
N ALA A 348 26.39 9.05 26.39
CA ALA A 348 26.05 9.23 27.79
C ALA A 348 26.15 10.72 28.14
N ALA A 349 25.05 11.31 28.60
CA ALA A 349 25.11 12.63 29.18
C ALA A 349 26.05 12.51 30.39
N ALA A 350 27.26 13.04 30.24
CA ALA A 350 28.14 13.32 31.35
C ALA A 350 27.45 14.41 32.18
N ILE A 351 26.74 14.00 33.23
CA ILE A 351 26.61 14.70 34.51
C ILE A 351 26.68 13.65 35.60
#